data_AF-A0AAP9N9W3-F1
#
_entry.id   AF-A0AAP9N9W3-F1
#
_cell.length_a   1.000
_cell.length_b   1.000
_cell.length_c   1.000
_cell.angle_alpha   90.00
_cell.angle_beta   90.00
_cell.angle_gamma   90.00
#
_symmetry.space_group_name_H-M   'P 1'
#
loop_
_entity.id
_entity.type
_entity.pdbx_description
1 polymer ?
#
loop_
_entity_poly.entity_id
_entity_poly.type
_entity_poly.pdbx_seq_one_letter_code
_entity_poly.pdbx_strand_id
1 'polypeptide(L)'
;MEKELSRVPRLLSESYNSGLIERLYDSGGSVMLDIIIYLCGNHIRDLFGESWFSIEDFCNKMGYNRTNLQRKLSKEQLKDLFGKRSPHYICKDINGEEISHPIETVFEAALYKLGLENMSYPVSTSEGTSYIFIQILTKFEIRTNFKTKKGTKRLYSATLNNLIKDSVYTLYNLIESQDYRELPSKYRYFYLELSKMIYLIKYKIKTGDAPSYRLTVDQLAKLFNLNFEENKERKRNVTKVLKGINEHLRFTNFQFKYVKGANDKWAYTVDFEFSQETLDYFDERYTAMFTQRFYSDLLWRYAGLAFPNCAVGRDRVNKVEDIKSDRNLYEDYLAWANSPQNKALKEEVYRENFFRVFGKTPEEFGLTSNAPTVTREPKEFIVKNPPTVTPEPEKII
;
A
#
# COMPACT_ATOMS: atom_id res chain seq x y z
N MET A 1 -14.82 11.72 -16.63
CA MET A 1 -13.56 11.16 -16.10
C MET A 1 -13.86 9.81 -15.53
N GLU A 2 -12.98 8.86 -15.76
CA GLU A 2 -13.06 7.55 -15.12
C GLU A 2 -12.66 7.70 -13.64
N LYS A 3 -13.36 6.99 -12.76
CA LYS A 3 -13.19 7.07 -11.31
C LYS A 3 -11.91 6.35 -10.88
N GLU A 4 -10.93 7.07 -10.30
CA GLU A 4 -9.65 6.48 -9.85
C GLU A 4 -9.60 6.20 -8.33
N LEU A 5 -10.59 5.47 -7.81
CA LEU A 5 -10.53 5.02 -6.42
C LEU A 5 -9.46 3.93 -6.23
N SER A 6 -8.62 4.11 -5.22
CA SER A 6 -7.65 3.11 -4.77
C SER A 6 -7.91 2.76 -3.30
N ARG A 7 -7.66 1.51 -2.92
CA ARG A 7 -7.73 1.07 -1.53
C ARG A 7 -6.38 1.26 -0.86
N VAL A 8 -6.40 1.80 0.35
CA VAL A 8 -5.22 1.94 1.21
C VAL A 8 -5.46 1.25 2.55
N PRO A 9 -4.43 0.60 3.13
CA PRO A 9 -4.52 0.03 4.47
C PRO A 9 -4.98 1.06 5.50
N ARG A 10 -6.00 0.73 6.30
CA ARG A 10 -6.39 1.59 7.44
C ARG A 10 -5.26 1.83 8.41
N LEU A 11 -4.36 0.85 8.54
CA LEU A 11 -3.17 0.88 9.38
C LEU A 11 -2.33 2.17 9.19
N LEU A 12 -2.40 2.82 8.02
CA LEU A 12 -1.72 4.08 7.73
C LEU A 12 -2.39 5.34 8.33
N SER A 13 -3.63 5.21 8.81
CA SER A 13 -4.47 6.29 9.38
C SER A 13 -4.92 6.01 10.81
N GLU A 14 -4.49 4.88 11.39
CA GLU A 14 -4.86 4.52 12.76
C GLU A 14 -3.93 5.17 13.79
N SER A 15 -4.53 5.60 14.91
CA SER A 15 -3.82 6.36 15.94
C SER A 15 -2.67 5.59 16.59
N TYR A 16 -2.81 4.27 16.73
CA TYR A 16 -1.74 3.42 17.28
C TYR A 16 -0.49 3.33 16.40
N ASN A 17 -0.57 3.72 15.12
CA ASN A 17 0.58 3.83 14.22
C ASN A 17 1.03 5.29 13.98
N SER A 18 0.36 6.30 14.54
CA SER A 18 0.61 7.70 14.18
C SER A 18 2.06 8.13 14.42
N GLY A 19 2.69 7.66 15.50
CA GLY A 19 4.10 7.95 15.79
C GLY A 19 5.08 7.35 14.78
N LEU A 20 4.77 6.18 14.20
CA LEU A 20 5.54 5.60 13.11
C LEU A 20 5.33 6.42 11.83
N ILE A 21 4.08 6.72 11.49
CA ILE A 21 3.73 7.46 10.28
C ILE A 21 4.37 8.85 10.28
N GLU A 22 4.34 9.56 11.40
CA GLU A 22 5.04 10.84 11.60
C GLU A 22 6.54 10.70 11.33
N ARG A 23 7.21 9.69 11.92
CA ARG A 23 8.65 9.46 11.67
C ARG A 23 8.97 9.14 10.22
N LEU A 24 8.17 8.30 9.56
CA LEU A 24 8.35 7.97 8.14
C LEU A 24 8.22 9.22 7.28
N TYR A 25 7.26 10.09 7.64
CA TYR A 25 7.00 11.34 6.96
C TYR A 25 8.11 12.37 7.15
N ASP A 26 8.62 12.52 8.37
CA ASP A 26 9.72 13.46 8.65
C ASP A 26 11.04 13.00 8.02
N SER A 27 11.29 11.69 8.03
CA SER A 27 12.54 11.07 7.56
C SER A 27 12.63 10.98 6.04
N GLY A 28 11.51 10.68 5.37
CA GLY A 28 11.46 10.40 3.93
C GLY A 28 10.50 11.29 3.13
N GLY A 29 9.88 12.28 3.77
CA GLY A 29 8.69 12.95 3.22
C GLY A 29 7.53 11.96 3.04
N SER A 30 6.60 12.28 2.15
CA SER A 30 5.52 11.34 1.79
C SER A 30 5.99 10.09 1.03
N VAL A 31 7.27 10.00 0.60
CA VAL A 31 7.75 8.95 -0.32
C VAL A 31 7.58 7.55 0.28
N MET A 32 7.91 7.37 1.57
CA MET A 32 7.79 6.06 2.22
C MET A 32 6.33 5.59 2.30
N LEU A 33 5.40 6.48 2.64
CA LEU A 33 3.97 6.17 2.65
C LEU A 33 3.46 5.88 1.24
N ASP A 34 3.92 6.67 0.28
CA ASP A 34 3.52 6.56 -1.12
C ASP A 34 4.03 5.26 -1.75
N ILE A 35 5.19 4.74 -1.33
CA ILE A 35 5.65 3.40 -1.69
C ILE A 35 4.69 2.33 -1.15
N ILE A 36 4.25 2.42 0.10
CA ILE A 36 3.30 1.45 0.67
C ILE A 36 1.99 1.47 -0.12
N ILE A 37 1.44 2.67 -0.40
CA ILE A 37 0.21 2.86 -1.18
C ILE A 37 0.38 2.33 -2.61
N TYR A 38 1.50 2.63 -3.26
CA TYR A 38 1.81 2.15 -4.61
C TYR A 38 1.86 0.61 -4.66
N LEU A 39 2.56 -0.02 -3.71
CA LEU A 39 2.66 -1.48 -3.64
C LEU A 39 1.31 -2.15 -3.32
N CYS A 40 0.48 -1.52 -2.46
CA CYS A 40 -0.89 -1.96 -2.20
C CYS A 40 -1.75 -1.94 -3.48
N GLY A 41 -1.68 -0.84 -4.24
CA GLY A 41 -2.39 -0.71 -5.51
C GLY A 41 -1.93 -1.73 -6.56
N ASN A 42 -0.63 -2.03 -6.61
CA ASN A 42 -0.10 -3.07 -7.49
C ASN A 42 -0.56 -4.46 -7.07
N HIS A 43 -0.63 -4.77 -5.77
CA HIS A 43 -1.10 -6.08 -5.30
C HIS A 43 -2.56 -6.38 -5.70
N ILE A 44 -3.43 -5.38 -5.71
CA ILE A 44 -4.83 -5.55 -6.17
C ILE A 44 -4.89 -5.89 -7.66
N ARG A 45 -3.90 -5.42 -8.44
CA ARG A 45 -3.80 -5.68 -9.87
C ARG A 45 -3.06 -6.99 -10.15
N ASP A 46 -2.08 -7.35 -9.32
CA ASP A 46 -1.27 -8.56 -9.37
C ASP A 46 -1.41 -9.39 -8.09
N LEU A 47 -2.27 -10.40 -8.16
CA LEU A 47 -2.55 -11.30 -7.04
C LEU A 47 -1.30 -12.05 -6.53
N PHE A 48 -0.25 -12.21 -7.34
CA PHE A 48 0.93 -12.99 -7.00
C PHE A 48 2.16 -12.13 -6.66
N GLY A 49 2.06 -10.81 -6.76
CA GLY A 49 2.94 -9.87 -6.07
C GLY A 49 4.40 -9.80 -6.56
N GLU A 50 4.75 -10.37 -7.71
CA GLU A 50 6.08 -10.17 -8.33
C GLU A 50 6.04 -9.07 -9.40
N SER A 51 5.68 -7.87 -8.96
CA SER A 51 5.64 -6.70 -9.84
C SER A 51 6.99 -5.99 -9.86
N TRP A 52 7.66 -6.03 -11.00
CA TRP A 52 8.79 -5.16 -11.29
C TRP A 52 8.31 -3.80 -11.77
N PHE A 53 8.89 -2.73 -11.24
CA PHE A 53 8.56 -1.36 -11.61
C PHE A 53 9.81 -0.48 -11.62
N SER A 54 9.77 0.60 -12.40
CA SER A 54 10.81 1.63 -12.40
C SER A 54 10.42 2.83 -11.56
N ILE A 55 11.40 3.69 -11.24
CA ILE A 55 11.12 4.99 -10.58
C ILE A 55 10.16 5.82 -11.42
N GLU A 56 10.22 5.71 -12.75
CA GLU A 56 9.31 6.44 -13.64
C GLU A 56 7.86 5.96 -13.51
N ASP A 57 7.63 4.65 -13.38
CA ASP A 57 6.29 4.09 -13.15
C ASP A 57 5.72 4.58 -11.81
N PHE A 58 6.55 4.60 -10.76
CA PHE A 58 6.20 5.16 -9.46
C PHE A 58 5.90 6.66 -9.55
N CYS A 59 6.76 7.44 -10.20
CA CYS A 59 6.60 8.88 -10.40
C CYS A 59 5.31 9.22 -11.13
N ASN A 60 4.98 8.49 -12.20
CA ASN A 60 3.77 8.71 -12.98
C ASN A 60 2.51 8.43 -12.15
N LYS A 61 2.54 7.38 -11.32
CA LYS A 61 1.38 7.02 -10.48
C LYS A 61 1.21 7.93 -9.27
N MET A 62 2.31 8.34 -8.64
CA MET A 62 2.32 9.08 -7.37
C MET A 62 2.62 10.58 -7.50
N GLY A 63 2.89 11.08 -8.71
CA GLY A 63 3.04 12.53 -8.98
C GLY A 63 4.38 13.09 -8.54
N TYR A 64 5.45 12.32 -8.66
CA TYR A 64 6.80 12.76 -8.30
C TYR A 64 7.64 13.13 -9.52
N ASN A 65 8.60 14.02 -9.31
CA ASN A 65 9.68 14.23 -10.27
C ASN A 65 10.77 13.16 -10.11
N ARG A 66 11.09 12.45 -11.19
CA ARG A 66 12.09 11.36 -11.20
C ARG A 66 13.47 11.80 -10.69
N THR A 67 13.93 12.99 -11.06
CA THR A 67 15.24 13.52 -10.67
C THR A 67 15.34 13.70 -9.15
N ASN A 68 14.26 14.12 -8.50
CA ASN A 68 14.24 14.29 -7.05
C ASN A 68 14.40 12.96 -6.30
N LEU A 69 13.79 11.89 -6.83
CA LEU A 69 13.87 10.55 -6.24
C LEU A 69 15.22 9.86 -6.52
N GLN A 70 15.86 10.18 -7.63
CA GLN A 70 17.20 9.68 -8.00
C GLN A 70 18.35 10.46 -7.34
N ARG A 71 18.05 11.62 -6.75
CA ARG A 71 19.06 12.43 -6.05
C ARG A 71 19.70 11.62 -4.93
N LYS A 72 21.02 11.71 -4.82
CA LYS A 72 21.77 11.19 -3.67
C LYS A 72 21.49 12.02 -2.42
N LEU A 73 21.28 11.34 -1.30
CA LEU A 73 21.16 11.96 0.01
C LEU A 73 22.53 12.45 0.50
N SER A 74 22.55 13.53 1.28
CA SER A 74 23.78 13.98 1.94
C SER A 74 24.21 12.98 3.04
N LYS A 75 25.46 13.07 3.50
CA LYS A 75 25.96 12.21 4.58
C LYS A 75 25.18 12.40 5.88
N GLU A 76 24.76 13.63 6.16
CA GLU A 76 23.93 13.99 7.31
C GLU A 76 22.57 13.33 7.20
N GLN A 77 21.91 13.41 6.03
CA GLN A 77 20.62 12.77 5.81
C GLN A 77 20.68 11.24 5.95
N LEU A 78 21.75 10.61 5.43
CA LEU A 78 21.96 9.17 5.60
C LEU A 78 22.21 8.79 7.06
N LYS A 79 22.94 9.63 7.80
CA LYS A 79 23.18 9.46 9.24
C LYS A 79 21.89 9.62 10.05
N ASP A 80 21.01 10.56 9.68
CA ASP A 80 19.72 10.74 10.34
C ASP A 80 18.79 9.53 10.09
N LEU A 81 18.81 8.98 8.88
CA LEU A 81 18.01 7.82 8.50
C LEU A 81 18.49 6.49 9.11
N PHE A 82 19.80 6.28 9.10
CA PHE A 82 20.42 4.97 9.34
C PHE A 82 21.40 4.96 10.52
N GLY A 83 21.62 6.09 11.18
CA GLY A 83 22.56 6.23 12.28
C GLY A 83 24.00 5.94 11.84
N LYS A 84 24.62 4.95 12.48
CA LYS A 84 25.97 4.47 12.13
C LYS A 84 25.98 3.44 10.99
N ARG A 85 24.82 3.00 10.51
CA ARG A 85 24.73 1.98 9.45
C ARG A 85 25.04 2.60 8.10
N SER A 86 25.72 1.84 7.25
CA SER A 86 26.00 2.20 5.85
C SER A 86 25.40 1.12 4.94
N PRO A 87 24.13 1.28 4.53
CA PRO A 87 23.42 0.24 3.81
C PRO A 87 23.96 0.04 2.39
N HIS A 88 24.18 -1.23 2.03
CA HIS A 88 24.59 -1.66 0.70
C HIS A 88 23.67 -2.78 0.21
N TYR A 89 23.34 -2.76 -1.08
CA TYR A 89 22.71 -3.85 -1.79
C TYR A 89 23.78 -4.73 -2.41
N ILE A 90 23.84 -5.99 -1.98
CA ILE A 90 24.81 -6.97 -2.45
C ILE A 90 24.13 -7.88 -3.45
N CYS A 91 24.70 -8.02 -4.64
CA CYS A 91 24.21 -8.94 -5.67
C CYS A 91 25.38 -9.58 -6.42
N LYS A 92 25.12 -10.67 -7.13
CA LYS A 92 26.09 -11.29 -8.03
C LYS A 92 25.81 -10.87 -9.47
N ASP A 93 26.87 -10.64 -10.22
CA ASP A 93 26.78 -10.36 -11.65
C ASP A 93 26.67 -11.66 -12.49
N ILE A 94 26.66 -11.51 -13.82
CA ILE A 94 26.57 -12.64 -14.77
C ILE A 94 27.74 -13.63 -14.67
N ASN A 95 28.89 -13.20 -14.14
CA ASN A 95 30.09 -14.01 -13.97
C ASN A 95 30.20 -14.56 -12.54
N GLY A 96 29.22 -14.28 -11.67
CA GLY A 96 29.22 -14.68 -10.26
C GLY A 96 30.02 -13.77 -9.34
N GLU A 97 30.56 -12.64 -9.84
CA GLU A 97 31.29 -11.66 -9.04
C GLU A 97 30.33 -10.86 -8.16
N GLU A 98 30.73 -10.64 -6.91
CA GLU A 98 29.95 -9.84 -5.97
C GLU A 98 30.05 -8.35 -6.31
N ILE A 99 28.89 -7.71 -6.44
CA ILE A 99 28.72 -6.28 -6.61
C ILE A 99 28.09 -5.73 -5.33
N SER A 100 28.77 -4.76 -4.71
CA SER A 100 28.25 -3.96 -3.60
C SER A 100 27.79 -2.59 -4.12
N HIS A 101 26.48 -2.33 -4.09
CA HIS A 101 25.86 -1.08 -4.49
C HIS A 101 25.43 -0.26 -3.26
N PRO A 102 25.94 0.95 -3.03
CA PRO A 102 25.54 1.76 -1.88
C PRO A 102 24.07 2.24 -2.01
N ILE A 103 23.30 2.11 -0.93
CA ILE A 103 21.93 2.64 -0.84
C ILE A 103 22.01 4.11 -0.45
N GLU A 104 21.98 4.99 -1.45
CA GLU A 104 22.26 6.43 -1.26
C GLU A 104 21.25 7.37 -1.93
N THR A 105 20.39 6.86 -2.82
CA THR A 105 19.35 7.70 -3.45
C THR A 105 18.13 7.85 -2.54
N VAL A 106 17.37 8.94 -2.69
CA VAL A 106 16.12 9.17 -1.92
C VAL A 106 15.19 7.96 -2.02
N PHE A 107 14.99 7.42 -3.22
CA PHE A 107 14.09 6.28 -3.44
C PHE A 107 14.60 4.98 -2.80
N GLU A 108 15.87 4.64 -3.01
CA GLU A 108 16.45 3.40 -2.47
C GLU A 108 16.55 3.45 -0.95
N ALA A 109 16.89 4.60 -0.38
CA ALA A 109 16.90 4.80 1.06
C ALA A 109 15.50 4.64 1.67
N ALA A 110 14.45 5.11 0.98
CA ALA A 110 13.07 4.91 1.40
C ALA A 110 12.69 3.42 1.41
N LEU A 111 12.99 2.67 0.34
CA LEU A 111 12.78 1.22 0.29
C LEU A 111 13.52 0.48 1.41
N TYR A 112 14.80 0.78 1.59
CA TYR A 112 15.61 0.13 2.63
C TYR A 112 15.10 0.45 4.04
N LYS A 113 14.72 1.71 4.31
CA LYS A 113 14.17 2.13 5.60
C LYS A 113 12.84 1.44 5.91
N LEU A 114 11.95 1.29 4.92
CA LEU A 114 10.72 0.53 5.09
C LEU A 114 10.97 -0.95 5.41
N GLY A 115 12.09 -1.52 4.96
CA GLY A 115 12.54 -2.86 5.38
C GLY A 115 13.06 -2.93 6.82
N LEU A 116 13.29 -1.80 7.50
CA LEU A 116 13.74 -1.78 8.90
C LEU A 116 12.63 -1.46 9.90
N GLU A 117 11.48 -0.99 9.43
CA GLU A 117 10.40 -0.48 10.26
C GLU A 117 9.27 -1.52 10.38
N ASN A 118 8.69 -1.59 11.57
CA ASN A 118 7.53 -2.41 11.85
C ASN A 118 6.29 -1.55 12.04
N MET A 119 5.17 -2.02 11.53
CA MET A 119 3.83 -1.48 11.77
C MET A 119 3.15 -2.29 12.88
N SER A 120 2.38 -1.62 13.73
CA SER A 120 1.57 -2.28 14.74
C SER A 120 0.23 -2.70 14.14
N TYR A 121 -0.24 -3.90 14.50
CA TYR A 121 -1.53 -4.44 14.09
C TYR A 121 -2.24 -5.00 15.32
N PRO A 122 -3.43 -4.48 15.71
CA PRO A 122 -4.17 -4.96 16.87
C PRO A 122 -4.91 -6.27 16.54
N VAL A 123 -4.84 -7.23 17.45
CA VAL A 123 -5.57 -8.49 17.38
C VAL A 123 -6.42 -8.63 18.64
N SER A 124 -7.73 -8.77 18.44
CA SER A 124 -8.67 -9.05 19.54
C SER A 124 -8.53 -10.50 19.99
N THR A 125 -8.33 -10.71 21.29
CA THR A 125 -8.26 -12.01 21.94
C THR A 125 -9.32 -12.09 23.04
N SER A 126 -9.55 -13.28 23.59
CA SER A 126 -10.44 -13.48 24.73
C SER A 126 -10.02 -12.69 25.98
N GLU A 127 -8.74 -12.34 26.08
CA GLU A 127 -8.13 -11.64 27.22
C GLU A 127 -7.97 -10.12 27.00
N GLY A 128 -8.29 -9.61 25.80
CA GLY A 128 -8.19 -8.19 25.48
C GLY A 128 -7.67 -7.91 24.08
N THR A 129 -6.88 -6.84 23.93
CA THR A 129 -6.23 -6.50 22.65
C THR A 129 -4.74 -6.72 22.76
N SER A 130 -4.20 -7.60 21.92
CA SER A 130 -2.76 -7.77 21.73
C SER A 130 -2.29 -6.99 20.51
N TYR A 131 -1.05 -6.53 20.51
CA TYR A 131 -0.45 -5.88 19.34
C TYR A 131 0.62 -6.79 18.75
N ILE A 132 0.51 -7.05 17.45
CA ILE A 132 1.57 -7.71 16.69
C ILE A 132 2.34 -6.65 15.90
N PHE A 133 3.65 -6.81 15.81
CA PHE A 133 4.53 -5.92 15.07
C PHE A 133 4.98 -6.61 13.79
N ILE A 134 4.56 -6.07 12.65
CA ILE A 134 4.83 -6.64 11.33
C ILE A 134 5.78 -5.75 10.56
N GLN A 135 6.84 -6.33 10.00
CA GLN A 135 7.76 -5.62 9.12
C GLN A 135 7.01 -5.06 7.92
N ILE A 136 7.27 -3.81 7.50
CA ILE A 136 6.52 -3.21 6.39
C ILE A 136 6.88 -3.89 5.06
N LEU A 137 8.17 -3.91 4.72
CA LEU A 137 8.70 -4.65 3.58
C LEU A 137 9.46 -5.88 4.05
N THR A 138 9.11 -7.04 3.53
CA THR A 138 9.79 -8.31 3.81
C THR A 138 10.94 -8.57 2.85
N LYS A 139 10.93 -7.92 1.68
CA LYS A 139 11.94 -8.09 0.63
C LYS A 139 11.96 -6.88 -0.29
N PHE A 140 13.12 -6.51 -0.81
CA PHE A 140 13.23 -5.72 -2.02
C PHE A 140 14.43 -6.19 -2.86
N GLU A 141 14.33 -6.02 -4.18
CA GLU A 141 15.35 -6.37 -5.15
C GLU A 141 15.55 -5.23 -6.14
N ILE A 142 16.78 -5.10 -6.65
CA ILE A 142 17.15 -4.16 -7.69
C ILE A 142 17.73 -4.94 -8.86
N ARG A 143 17.11 -4.80 -10.04
CA ARG A 143 17.63 -5.29 -11.32
C ARG A 143 18.20 -4.11 -12.10
N THR A 144 19.51 -4.15 -12.29
CA THR A 144 20.25 -3.17 -13.09
C THR A 144 21.64 -3.71 -13.41
N ASN A 145 22.27 -3.21 -14.46
CA ASN A 145 23.69 -3.43 -14.66
C ASN A 145 24.48 -2.34 -13.92
N PHE A 146 25.02 -2.67 -12.74
CA PHE A 146 25.81 -1.73 -11.93
C PHE A 146 27.19 -1.43 -12.51
N LYS A 147 27.69 -2.21 -13.49
CA LYS A 147 29.02 -2.03 -14.10
C LYS A 147 29.02 -0.98 -15.22
N THR A 148 27.87 -0.63 -15.80
CA THR A 148 27.82 0.31 -16.92
C THR A 148 27.88 1.77 -16.47
N LYS A 149 28.77 2.56 -17.08
CA LYS A 149 28.81 4.03 -16.88
C LYS A 149 27.57 4.77 -17.41
N LYS A 150 26.88 4.20 -18.41
CA LYS A 150 25.55 4.67 -18.83
C LYS A 150 24.52 4.16 -17.83
N GLY A 151 23.70 5.07 -17.30
CA GLY A 151 22.58 4.71 -16.43
C GLY A 151 21.59 3.83 -17.19
N THR A 152 21.64 2.52 -16.98
CA THR A 152 20.60 1.60 -17.44
C THR A 152 19.35 1.81 -16.59
N LYS A 153 18.17 1.58 -17.17
CA LYS A 153 16.90 1.70 -16.44
C LYS A 153 16.91 0.69 -15.28
N ARG A 154 16.91 1.19 -14.04
CA ARG A 154 16.78 0.36 -12.83
C ARG A 154 15.34 -0.11 -12.69
N LEU A 155 15.16 -1.40 -12.46
CA LEU A 155 13.91 -2.00 -12.06
C LEU A 155 13.98 -2.42 -10.59
N TYR A 156 12.90 -2.19 -9.87
CA TYR A 156 12.74 -2.48 -8.46
C TYR A 156 11.61 -3.48 -8.30
N SER A 157 11.76 -4.37 -7.33
CA SER A 157 10.68 -5.21 -6.80
C SER A 157 10.70 -5.07 -5.30
N ALA A 158 9.53 -4.94 -4.67
CA ALA A 158 9.41 -4.84 -3.22
C ALA A 158 8.16 -5.56 -2.74
N THR A 159 8.31 -6.36 -1.69
CA THR A 159 7.24 -7.21 -1.16
C THR A 159 6.77 -6.67 0.18
N LEU A 160 5.51 -6.25 0.23
CA LEU A 160 4.82 -5.93 1.48
C LEU A 160 4.60 -7.20 2.31
N ASN A 161 4.55 -7.06 3.64
CA ASN A 161 4.05 -8.13 4.50
C ASN A 161 2.61 -8.52 4.14
N ASN A 162 2.31 -9.81 4.22
CA ASN A 162 1.03 -10.33 3.75
C ASN A 162 -0.17 -9.81 4.56
N LEU A 163 -0.01 -9.44 5.84
CA LEU A 163 -1.08 -8.81 6.63
C LEU A 163 -1.38 -7.37 6.15
N ILE A 164 -0.35 -6.64 5.69
CA ILE A 164 -0.55 -5.31 5.09
C ILE A 164 -1.25 -5.47 3.74
N LYS A 165 -0.81 -6.43 2.91
CA LYS A 165 -1.49 -6.75 1.66
C LYS A 165 -2.95 -7.12 1.89
N ASP A 166 -3.22 -7.99 2.86
CA ASP A 166 -4.57 -8.43 3.20
C ASP A 166 -5.49 -7.27 3.60
N SER A 167 -4.95 -6.29 4.32
CA SER A 167 -5.74 -5.14 4.77
C SER A 167 -6.38 -4.35 3.63
N VAL A 168 -5.87 -4.42 2.39
CA VAL A 168 -6.50 -3.77 1.23
C VAL A 168 -7.78 -4.49 0.77
N TYR A 169 -8.06 -5.67 1.29
CA TYR A 169 -9.30 -6.42 1.06
C TYR A 169 -10.24 -6.35 2.27
N THR A 170 -9.68 -6.35 3.48
CA THR A 170 -10.46 -6.53 4.72
C THR A 170 -10.61 -5.24 5.54
N LEU A 171 -9.62 -4.35 5.55
CA LEU A 171 -9.50 -3.21 6.47
C LEU A 171 -8.89 -1.99 5.77
N TYR A 172 -9.60 -1.45 4.79
CA TYR A 172 -9.12 -0.34 3.95
C TYR A 172 -9.96 0.93 4.07
N ASN A 173 -9.33 2.03 3.69
CA ASN A 173 -9.99 3.27 3.29
C ASN A 173 -9.86 3.46 1.77
N LEU A 174 -10.73 4.27 1.20
CA LEU A 174 -10.69 4.62 -0.20
C LEU A 174 -10.03 6.00 -0.35
N ILE A 175 -9.12 6.11 -1.31
CA ILE A 175 -8.54 7.38 -1.74
C ILE A 175 -8.89 7.63 -3.20
N GLU A 176 -9.11 8.89 -3.57
CA GLU A 176 -9.11 9.29 -4.97
C GLU A 176 -7.67 9.57 -5.40
N SER A 177 -7.20 8.86 -6.42
CA SER A 177 -5.78 8.82 -6.81
C SER A 177 -5.30 10.09 -7.51
N GLN A 178 -6.17 10.78 -8.24
CA GLN A 178 -5.89 12.07 -8.87
C GLN A 178 -5.74 13.16 -7.82
N ASP A 179 -6.71 13.32 -6.93
CA ASP A 179 -6.66 14.28 -5.81
C ASP A 179 -5.40 14.02 -4.96
N TYR A 180 -5.11 12.76 -4.63
CA TYR A 180 -3.91 12.39 -3.88
C TYR A 180 -2.61 12.77 -4.59
N ARG A 181 -2.56 12.55 -5.91
CA ARG A 181 -1.39 12.83 -6.75
C ARG A 181 -1.14 14.33 -6.90
N GLU A 182 -2.19 15.11 -7.14
CA GLU A 182 -2.11 16.56 -7.35
C GLU A 182 -1.86 17.32 -6.04
N LEU A 183 -2.23 16.73 -4.90
CA LEU A 183 -1.98 17.33 -3.60
C LEU A 183 -0.46 17.43 -3.30
N PRO A 184 0.03 18.60 -2.83
CA PRO A 184 1.39 18.77 -2.36
C PRO A 184 1.77 17.73 -1.31
N SER A 185 2.97 17.16 -1.43
CA SER A 185 3.47 16.06 -0.58
C SER A 185 3.21 16.30 0.91
N LYS A 186 3.44 17.53 1.39
CA LYS A 186 3.26 17.98 2.79
C LYS A 186 1.82 17.85 3.33
N TYR A 187 0.81 17.63 2.49
CA TYR A 187 -0.57 17.44 2.92
C TYR A 187 -1.08 16.00 2.72
N ARG A 188 -0.28 15.10 2.15
CA ARG A 188 -0.70 13.73 1.85
C ARG A 188 -1.01 12.91 3.10
N TYR A 189 -0.31 13.18 4.21
CA TYR A 189 -0.66 12.55 5.49
C TYR A 189 -2.08 12.93 5.95
N PHE A 190 -2.46 14.20 5.84
CA PHE A 190 -3.83 14.63 6.14
C PHE A 190 -4.86 14.02 5.19
N TYR A 191 -4.49 13.76 3.93
CA TYR A 191 -5.39 13.08 3.00
C TYR A 191 -5.73 11.65 3.45
N LEU A 192 -4.78 10.94 4.07
CA LEU A 192 -5.09 9.64 4.69
C LEU A 192 -6.09 9.79 5.83
N GLU A 193 -6.03 10.87 6.62
CA GLU A 193 -7.05 11.18 7.60
C GLU A 193 -8.40 11.50 6.92
N LEU A 194 -8.45 12.27 5.82
CA LEU A 194 -9.68 12.50 5.05
C LEU A 194 -10.33 11.19 4.59
N SER A 195 -9.52 10.24 4.10
CA SER A 195 -10.02 8.92 3.67
C SER A 195 -10.72 8.15 4.80
N LYS A 196 -10.18 8.27 6.02
CA LYS A 196 -10.76 7.71 7.24
C LYS A 196 -12.03 8.45 7.65
N MET A 197 -12.04 9.78 7.56
CA MET A 197 -13.22 10.59 7.87
C MET A 197 -14.42 10.20 6.99
N ILE A 198 -14.20 10.03 5.68
CA ILE A 198 -15.26 9.61 4.74
C ILE A 198 -15.84 8.26 5.16
N TYR A 199 -14.98 7.27 5.44
CA TYR A 199 -15.43 5.96 5.91
C TYR A 199 -16.28 6.07 7.19
N LEU A 200 -15.80 6.80 8.19
CA LEU A 200 -16.47 6.94 9.48
C LEU A 200 -17.78 7.72 9.38
N ILE A 201 -17.85 8.76 8.55
CA ILE A 201 -19.08 9.52 8.31
C ILE A 201 -20.12 8.64 7.61
N LYS A 202 -19.72 7.83 6.61
CA LYS A 202 -20.63 6.85 5.99
C LYS A 202 -21.14 5.83 6.99
N TYR A 203 -20.30 5.38 7.92
CA TYR A 203 -20.72 4.50 9.00
C TYR A 203 -21.75 5.18 9.93
N LYS A 204 -21.47 6.40 10.37
CA LYS A 204 -22.38 7.20 11.21
C LYS A 204 -23.76 7.41 10.58
N ILE A 205 -23.80 7.71 9.28
CA ILE A 205 -25.06 7.83 8.54
C ILE A 205 -25.88 6.53 8.62
N LYS A 206 -25.22 5.37 8.48
CA LYS A 206 -25.88 4.06 8.58
C LYS A 206 -26.39 3.75 9.99
N THR A 207 -25.71 4.25 11.02
CA THR A 207 -26.11 4.05 12.44
C THR A 207 -27.07 5.12 12.96
N GLY A 208 -27.42 6.12 12.15
CA GLY A 208 -28.31 7.23 12.55
C GLY A 208 -27.62 8.33 13.35
N ASP A 209 -26.29 8.34 13.38
CA ASP A 209 -25.48 9.37 14.03
C ASP A 209 -25.26 10.60 13.14
N ALA A 210 -24.84 11.72 13.74
CA ALA A 210 -24.52 12.94 13.01
C ALA A 210 -23.40 12.70 11.95
N PRO A 211 -23.60 13.13 10.69
CA PRO A 211 -22.72 12.82 9.55
C PRO A 211 -21.46 13.71 9.51
N SER A 212 -20.78 13.85 10.65
CA SER A 212 -19.59 14.69 10.76
C SER A 212 -18.46 13.99 11.51
N TYR A 213 -17.23 14.47 11.31
CA TYR A 213 -16.05 14.02 12.02
C TYR A 213 -15.35 15.20 12.69
N ARG A 214 -14.85 15.00 13.91
CA ARG A 214 -14.28 16.08 14.71
C ARG A 214 -12.80 15.88 14.96
N LEU A 215 -12.02 16.93 14.74
CA LEU A 215 -10.62 17.04 15.17
C LEU A 215 -10.41 18.34 15.92
N THR A 216 -9.52 18.35 16.91
CA THR A 216 -9.11 19.58 17.56
C THR A 216 -8.12 20.36 16.68
N VAL A 217 -8.02 21.67 16.93
CA VAL A 217 -7.01 22.54 16.29
C VAL A 217 -5.60 22.03 16.55
N ASP A 218 -5.34 21.43 17.71
CA ASP A 218 -4.02 20.88 18.06
C ASP A 218 -3.70 19.59 17.29
N GLN A 219 -4.69 18.70 17.14
CA GLN A 219 -4.54 17.52 16.28
C GLN A 219 -4.23 17.92 14.83
N LEU A 220 -4.95 18.91 14.30
CA LEU A 220 -4.71 19.43 12.96
C LEU A 220 -3.34 20.12 12.83
N ALA A 221 -2.95 20.93 13.82
CA ALA A 221 -1.64 21.57 13.81
C ALA A 221 -0.50 20.53 13.79
N LYS A 222 -0.65 19.43 14.54
CA LYS A 222 0.28 18.31 14.51
C LYS A 222 0.33 17.64 13.13
N LEU A 223 -0.82 17.32 12.54
CA LEU A 223 -0.90 16.72 11.19
C LEU A 223 -0.29 17.60 10.10
N PHE A 224 -0.37 18.92 10.27
CA PHE A 224 0.21 19.90 9.36
C PHE A 224 1.66 20.29 9.68
N ASN A 225 2.27 19.67 10.70
CA ASN A 225 3.59 19.99 11.24
C ASN A 225 3.78 21.49 11.48
N LEU A 226 2.84 22.09 12.23
CA LEU A 226 2.85 23.51 12.53
C LEU A 226 3.23 23.77 14.00
N ASN A 227 4.37 24.42 14.22
CA ASN A 227 4.85 24.82 15.55
C ASN A 227 4.42 26.27 15.86
N PHE A 228 3.72 26.49 16.98
CA PHE A 228 3.28 27.82 17.40
C PHE A 228 3.28 28.01 18.91
N GLU A 229 3.71 29.19 19.36
CA GLU A 229 3.62 29.64 20.75
C GLU A 229 2.20 30.11 21.12
N GLU A 230 1.44 30.71 20.19
CA GLU A 230 0.08 31.25 20.46
C GLU A 230 -1.08 30.49 19.77
N ASN A 231 -2.18 30.28 20.51
CA ASN A 231 -3.38 29.55 20.05
C ASN A 231 -4.17 30.25 18.93
N LYS A 232 -4.21 31.60 18.92
CA LYS A 232 -4.95 32.37 17.90
C LYS A 232 -4.30 32.24 16.53
N GLU A 233 -2.97 32.26 16.49
CA GLU A 233 -2.19 32.04 15.27
C GLU A 233 -2.37 30.62 14.75
N ARG A 234 -2.37 29.63 15.65
CA ARG A 234 -2.62 28.22 15.32
C ARG A 234 -3.95 28.05 14.59
N LYS A 235 -5.05 28.59 15.13
CA LYS A 235 -6.38 28.51 14.48
C LYS A 235 -6.39 29.15 13.09
N ARG A 236 -5.80 30.36 12.95
CA ARG A 236 -5.72 31.07 11.66
C ARG A 236 -4.96 30.27 10.62
N ASN A 237 -3.83 29.68 11.00
CA ASN A 237 -2.98 28.92 10.08
C ASN A 237 -3.60 27.57 9.71
N VAL A 238 -4.21 26.87 10.67
CA VAL A 238 -5.02 25.68 10.38
C VAL A 238 -6.13 26.01 9.38
N THR A 239 -6.86 27.11 9.56
CA THR A 239 -7.88 27.54 8.59
C THR A 239 -7.29 27.76 7.19
N LYS A 240 -6.14 28.45 7.10
CA LYS A 240 -5.46 28.69 5.81
C LYS A 240 -5.05 27.39 5.14
N VAL A 241 -4.48 26.45 5.89
CA VAL A 241 -4.06 25.15 5.37
C VAL A 241 -5.26 24.34 4.88
N LEU A 242 -6.35 24.27 5.66
CA LEU A 242 -7.56 23.56 5.25
C LEU A 242 -8.16 24.13 3.95
N LYS A 243 -8.23 25.47 3.83
CA LYS A 243 -8.67 26.13 2.59
C LYS A 243 -7.75 25.81 1.42
N GLY A 244 -6.43 25.92 1.61
CA GLY A 244 -5.44 25.62 0.58
C GLY A 244 -5.45 24.15 0.14
N ILE A 245 -5.75 23.21 1.04
CA ILE A 245 -5.94 21.80 0.67
C ILE A 245 -7.14 21.67 -0.26
N ASN A 246 -8.29 22.25 0.10
CA ASN A 246 -9.50 22.21 -0.73
C ASN A 246 -9.32 22.79 -2.14
N GLU A 247 -8.40 23.75 -2.33
CA GLU A 247 -8.07 24.30 -3.66
C GLU A 247 -7.41 23.27 -4.60
N HIS A 248 -6.82 22.20 -4.05
CA HIS A 248 -6.22 21.10 -4.82
C HIS A 248 -7.14 19.90 -4.99
N LEU A 249 -8.28 19.87 -4.29
CA LEU A 249 -9.20 18.73 -4.31
C LEU A 249 -10.31 18.98 -5.33
N ARG A 250 -10.64 17.95 -6.09
CA ARG A 250 -11.74 17.96 -7.05
C ARG A 250 -12.89 17.06 -6.65
N PHE A 251 -12.59 15.92 -6.04
CA PHE A 251 -13.59 14.89 -5.71
C PHE A 251 -13.77 14.74 -4.19
N THR A 252 -12.72 15.07 -3.43
CA THR A 252 -12.62 14.86 -1.98
C THR A 252 -12.79 16.17 -1.21
N ASN A 253 -13.39 17.20 -1.81
CA ASN A 253 -13.63 18.48 -1.15
C ASN A 253 -14.47 18.29 0.12
N PHE A 254 -14.09 19.01 1.16
CA PHE A 254 -14.75 18.94 2.46
C PHE A 254 -15.22 20.32 2.93
N GLN A 255 -16.30 20.34 3.69
CA GLN A 255 -16.73 21.50 4.46
C GLN A 255 -16.20 21.38 5.87
N PHE A 256 -15.86 22.50 6.50
CA PHE A 256 -15.43 22.51 7.89
C PHE A 256 -15.96 23.74 8.64
N LYS A 257 -16.34 23.54 9.91
CA LYS A 257 -16.79 24.61 10.81
C LYS A 257 -16.17 24.45 12.20
N TYR A 258 -15.90 25.58 12.86
CA TYR A 258 -15.41 25.56 14.23
C TYR A 258 -16.58 25.43 15.21
N VAL A 259 -16.53 24.41 16.07
CA VAL A 259 -17.53 24.14 17.10
C VAL A 259 -16.93 24.24 18.49
N LYS A 260 -17.77 24.61 19.45
CA LYS A 260 -17.44 24.69 20.88
C LYS A 260 -17.67 23.31 21.49
N GLY A 261 -16.69 22.77 22.22
CA GLY A 261 -16.91 21.60 23.06
C GLY A 261 -17.87 21.94 24.21
N ALA A 262 -18.51 20.93 24.81
CA ALA A 262 -19.51 21.13 25.87
C ALA A 262 -19.00 22.02 27.02
N ASN A 263 -17.70 21.94 27.34
CA ASN A 263 -17.06 22.68 28.43
C ASN A 263 -16.01 23.71 27.97
N ASP A 264 -15.84 23.91 26.65
CA ASP A 264 -14.77 24.77 26.15
C ASP A 264 -15.16 26.24 26.17
N LYS A 265 -14.29 27.15 26.61
CA LYS A 265 -14.55 28.60 26.51
C LYS A 265 -14.58 29.10 25.05
N TRP A 266 -13.92 28.38 24.14
CA TRP A 266 -13.65 28.81 22.76
C TRP A 266 -13.83 27.66 21.76
N ALA A 267 -14.18 27.97 20.51
CA ALA A 267 -14.36 26.97 19.46
C ALA A 267 -12.99 26.52 18.86
N TYR A 268 -12.37 25.53 19.49
CA TYR A 268 -11.10 24.90 19.08
C TYR A 268 -11.26 23.46 18.55
N THR A 269 -12.50 23.02 18.36
CA THR A 269 -12.81 21.78 17.64
C THR A 269 -13.30 22.13 16.24
N VAL A 270 -12.85 21.39 15.23
CA VAL A 270 -13.26 21.52 13.83
C VAL A 270 -14.12 20.32 13.49
N ASP A 271 -15.32 20.60 12.99
CA ASP A 271 -16.30 19.63 12.53
C ASP A 271 -16.21 19.56 10.99
N PHE A 272 -15.94 18.38 10.46
CA PHE A 272 -15.76 18.09 9.03
C PHE A 272 -16.98 17.37 8.48
N GLU A 273 -17.43 17.80 7.31
CA GLU A 273 -18.56 17.25 6.57
C GLU A 273 -18.20 17.10 5.09
N PHE A 274 -18.79 16.12 4.41
CA PHE A 274 -18.63 15.91 2.97
C PHE A 274 -20.00 15.98 2.29
N SER A 275 -20.03 16.43 1.04
CA SER A 275 -21.27 16.43 0.27
C SER A 275 -21.74 14.99 0.03
N GLN A 276 -23.04 14.80 -0.17
CA GLN A 276 -23.58 13.49 -0.54
C GLN A 276 -22.94 12.97 -1.84
N GLU A 277 -22.66 13.87 -2.80
CA GLU A 277 -21.94 13.54 -4.04
C GLU A 277 -20.56 12.92 -3.77
N THR A 278 -19.76 13.50 -2.87
CA THR A 278 -18.47 12.92 -2.47
C THR A 278 -18.67 11.58 -1.77
N LEU A 279 -19.63 11.46 -0.86
CA LEU A 279 -19.89 10.20 -0.14
C LEU A 279 -20.31 9.06 -1.08
N ASP A 280 -21.13 9.36 -2.09
CA ASP A 280 -21.57 8.44 -3.14
C ASP A 280 -20.43 8.13 -4.12
N TYR A 281 -19.58 9.11 -4.42
CA TYR A 281 -18.37 8.90 -5.22
C TYR A 281 -17.43 7.90 -4.54
N PHE A 282 -17.24 7.99 -3.22
CA PHE A 282 -16.42 7.06 -2.42
C PHE A 282 -17.15 5.73 -2.10
N ASP A 283 -17.85 5.18 -3.07
CA ASP A 283 -18.50 3.87 -3.01
C ASP A 283 -18.12 3.01 -4.22
N GLU A 284 -17.37 1.93 -4.01
CA GLU A 284 -16.92 1.05 -5.08
C GLU A 284 -17.87 -0.13 -5.36
N ARG A 285 -19.04 -0.21 -4.70
CA ARG A 285 -20.10 -1.26 -4.80
C ARG A 285 -19.67 -2.60 -5.42
N TYR A 286 -19.66 -2.68 -6.75
CA TYR A 286 -19.32 -3.89 -7.50
C TYR A 286 -17.92 -4.41 -7.20
N THR A 287 -16.90 -3.53 -7.10
CA THR A 287 -15.53 -3.91 -6.73
C THR A 287 -15.46 -4.46 -5.32
N ALA A 288 -16.18 -3.85 -4.36
CA ALA A 288 -16.26 -4.36 -2.99
C ALA A 288 -16.93 -5.75 -2.95
N MET A 289 -18.06 -5.90 -3.63
CA MET A 289 -18.76 -7.20 -3.74
C MET A 289 -17.87 -8.27 -4.38
N PHE A 290 -17.20 -7.94 -5.48
CA PHE A 290 -16.28 -8.85 -6.14
C PHE A 290 -15.15 -9.28 -5.21
N THR A 291 -14.46 -8.34 -4.56
CA THR A 291 -13.37 -8.68 -3.63
C THR A 291 -13.86 -9.56 -2.49
N GLN A 292 -14.99 -9.21 -1.86
CA GLN A 292 -15.51 -9.98 -0.74
C GLN A 292 -15.80 -11.43 -1.13
N ARG A 293 -16.42 -11.65 -2.29
CA ARG A 293 -16.71 -12.99 -2.81
C ARG A 293 -15.44 -13.74 -3.19
N PHE A 294 -14.55 -13.09 -3.95
CA PHE A 294 -13.26 -13.66 -4.34
C PHE A 294 -12.47 -14.14 -3.12
N TYR A 295 -12.34 -13.30 -2.10
CA TYR A 295 -11.57 -13.63 -0.90
C TYR A 295 -12.23 -14.74 -0.07
N SER A 296 -13.55 -14.72 0.06
CA SER A 296 -14.30 -15.76 0.78
C SER A 296 -14.17 -17.12 0.08
N ASP A 297 -14.30 -17.14 -1.25
CA ASP A 297 -14.14 -18.35 -2.05
C ASP A 297 -12.69 -18.85 -2.01
N LEU A 298 -11.71 -17.95 -2.06
CA LEU A 298 -10.29 -18.30 -1.98
C LEU A 298 -9.95 -19.00 -0.65
N LEU A 299 -10.43 -18.45 0.46
CA LEU A 299 -10.28 -19.03 1.79
C LEU A 299 -11.00 -20.38 1.91
N TRP A 300 -12.19 -20.50 1.33
CA TRP A 300 -12.94 -21.77 1.25
C TRP A 300 -12.16 -22.85 0.49
N ARG A 301 -11.56 -22.51 -0.66
CA ARG A 301 -10.73 -23.43 -1.43
C ARG A 301 -9.48 -23.83 -0.64
N TYR A 302 -8.82 -22.88 0.01
CA TYR A 302 -7.66 -23.16 0.87
C TYR A 302 -8.00 -24.11 2.01
N ALA A 303 -9.12 -23.94 2.70
CA ALA A 303 -9.56 -24.85 3.76
C ALA A 303 -9.68 -26.31 3.26
N GLY A 304 -10.16 -26.50 2.02
CA GLY A 304 -10.20 -27.82 1.39
C GLY A 304 -8.83 -28.42 1.07
N LEU A 305 -7.82 -27.59 0.81
CA LEU A 305 -6.45 -28.01 0.56
C LEU A 305 -5.69 -28.30 1.86
N ALA A 306 -5.81 -27.41 2.84
CA ALA A 306 -5.15 -27.50 4.14
C ALA A 306 -5.71 -28.65 5.00
N PHE A 307 -6.99 -28.98 4.83
CA PHE A 307 -7.67 -30.06 5.55
C PHE A 307 -8.30 -31.06 4.57
N PRO A 308 -7.53 -31.95 3.91
CA PRO A 308 -8.04 -32.85 2.87
C PRO A 308 -9.15 -33.80 3.32
N ASN A 309 -9.18 -34.14 4.62
CA ASN A 309 -10.20 -35.01 5.21
C ASN A 309 -11.48 -34.26 5.61
N CYS A 310 -11.56 -32.94 5.41
CA CYS A 310 -12.78 -32.17 5.71
C CYS A 310 -13.85 -32.42 4.64
N ALA A 311 -15.05 -32.82 5.07
CA ALA A 311 -16.20 -32.92 4.18
C ALA A 311 -16.61 -31.54 3.65
N VAL A 312 -17.14 -31.51 2.42
CA VAL A 312 -17.73 -30.29 1.86
C VAL A 312 -19.01 -29.95 2.64
N GLY A 313 -19.23 -28.66 2.92
CA GLY A 313 -20.39 -28.19 3.66
C GLY A 313 -20.00 -27.66 5.05
N ARG A 314 -20.76 -28.01 6.09
CA ARG A 314 -20.60 -27.43 7.43
C ARG A 314 -19.19 -27.60 8.01
N ASP A 315 -18.57 -28.75 7.78
CA ASP A 315 -17.21 -29.03 8.29
C ASP A 315 -16.18 -28.06 7.70
N ARG A 316 -16.28 -27.78 6.40
CA ARG A 316 -15.40 -26.79 5.75
C ARG A 316 -15.70 -25.36 6.19
N VAL A 317 -16.97 -25.01 6.47
CA VAL A 317 -17.31 -23.71 7.08
C VAL A 317 -16.59 -23.55 8.41
N ASN A 318 -16.65 -24.58 9.27
CA ASN A 318 -15.96 -24.55 10.56
C ASN A 318 -14.44 -24.39 10.38
N LYS A 319 -13.83 -25.07 9.39
CA LYS A 319 -12.41 -24.88 9.08
C LYS A 319 -12.05 -23.50 8.57
N VAL A 320 -12.92 -22.85 7.82
CA VAL A 320 -12.74 -21.45 7.45
C VAL A 320 -12.74 -20.54 8.68
N GLU A 321 -13.65 -20.76 9.62
CA GLU A 321 -13.69 -19.97 10.87
C GLU A 321 -12.50 -20.28 11.80
N ASP A 322 -12.05 -21.53 11.87
CA ASP A 322 -10.80 -21.92 12.55
C ASP A 322 -9.62 -21.13 11.96
N ILE A 323 -9.48 -21.07 10.62
CA ILE A 323 -8.41 -20.33 9.96
C ILE A 323 -8.48 -18.84 10.26
N LYS A 324 -9.67 -18.23 10.30
CA LYS A 324 -9.81 -16.80 10.61
C LYS A 324 -9.49 -16.48 12.07
N SER A 325 -9.73 -17.44 12.97
CA SER A 325 -9.61 -17.25 14.42
C SER A 325 -8.22 -17.61 14.94
N ASP A 326 -7.52 -18.51 14.25
CA ASP A 326 -6.15 -18.91 14.57
C ASP A 326 -5.13 -18.15 13.72
N ARG A 327 -4.23 -17.44 14.38
CA ARG A 327 -3.22 -16.62 13.73
C ARG A 327 -2.28 -17.41 12.83
N ASN A 328 -1.80 -18.58 13.27
CA ASN A 328 -0.82 -19.35 12.50
C ASN A 328 -1.48 -19.89 11.24
N LEU A 329 -2.71 -20.41 11.37
CA LEU A 329 -3.49 -20.86 10.21
C LEU A 329 -3.80 -19.69 9.25
N TYR A 330 -4.08 -18.50 9.77
CA TYR A 330 -4.30 -17.32 8.93
C TYR A 330 -3.03 -16.88 8.20
N GLU A 331 -1.88 -16.85 8.89
CA GLU A 331 -0.59 -16.52 8.26
C GLU A 331 -0.20 -17.56 7.19
N ASP A 332 -0.47 -18.85 7.42
CA ASP A 332 -0.27 -19.92 6.42
C ASP A 332 -1.18 -19.74 5.21
N TYR A 333 -2.45 -19.40 5.42
CA TYR A 333 -3.38 -19.05 4.35
C TYR A 333 -2.87 -17.85 3.54
N LEU A 334 -2.44 -16.78 4.21
CA LEU A 334 -1.96 -15.58 3.54
C LEU A 334 -0.67 -15.85 2.76
N ALA A 335 0.25 -16.66 3.31
CA ALA A 335 1.45 -17.11 2.61
C ALA A 335 1.08 -17.93 1.36
N TRP A 336 0.14 -18.86 1.48
CA TRP A 336 -0.38 -19.59 0.33
C TRP A 336 -1.01 -18.64 -0.68
N ALA A 337 -1.96 -17.79 -0.29
CA ALA A 337 -2.72 -16.90 -1.17
C ALA A 337 -1.80 -16.01 -2.01
N ASN A 338 -0.74 -15.48 -1.41
CA ASN A 338 0.24 -14.59 -2.02
C ASN A 338 1.40 -15.30 -2.76
N SER A 339 1.36 -16.63 -2.87
CA SER A 339 2.38 -17.42 -3.57
C SER A 339 1.90 -17.92 -4.94
N PRO A 340 2.81 -18.35 -5.84
CA PRO A 340 2.44 -18.98 -7.11
C PRO A 340 1.85 -20.39 -6.94
N GLN A 341 1.82 -20.94 -5.72
CA GLN A 341 1.23 -22.26 -5.46
C GLN A 341 -0.24 -22.28 -5.86
N ASN A 342 -0.68 -23.35 -6.52
CA ASN A 342 -2.05 -23.51 -7.02
C ASN A 342 -2.55 -22.30 -7.86
N LYS A 343 -1.67 -21.66 -8.63
CA LYS A 343 -2.01 -20.49 -9.46
C LYS A 343 -3.26 -20.67 -10.31
N ALA A 344 -3.39 -21.80 -11.02
CA ALA A 344 -4.55 -22.09 -11.87
C ALA A 344 -5.88 -22.06 -11.08
N LEU A 345 -5.91 -22.64 -9.87
CA LEU A 345 -7.08 -22.62 -8.99
C LEU A 345 -7.45 -21.17 -8.58
N LYS A 346 -6.46 -20.35 -8.28
CA LYS A 346 -6.68 -18.95 -7.85
C LYS A 346 -7.19 -18.09 -9.01
N GLU A 347 -6.65 -18.30 -10.21
CA GLU A 347 -7.12 -17.65 -11.43
C GLU A 347 -8.54 -18.08 -11.80
N GLU A 348 -8.89 -19.36 -11.61
CA GLU A 348 -10.25 -19.86 -11.78
C GLU A 348 -11.21 -19.15 -10.80
N VAL A 349 -10.90 -19.14 -9.50
CA VAL A 349 -11.70 -18.47 -8.47
C VAL A 349 -11.88 -16.97 -8.78
N TYR A 350 -10.84 -16.31 -9.29
CA TYR A 350 -10.90 -14.92 -9.73
C TYR A 350 -11.92 -14.74 -10.86
N ARG A 351 -11.80 -15.53 -11.94
CA ARG A 351 -12.69 -15.44 -13.11
C ARG A 351 -14.14 -15.76 -12.77
N GLU A 352 -14.37 -16.82 -12.00
CA GLU A 352 -15.71 -17.23 -11.56
C GLU A 352 -16.40 -16.09 -10.80
N ASN A 353 -15.70 -15.49 -9.83
CA ASN A 353 -16.25 -14.39 -9.04
C ASN A 353 -16.41 -13.11 -9.84
N PHE A 354 -15.49 -12.84 -10.78
CA PHE A 354 -15.57 -11.69 -11.66
C PHE A 354 -16.82 -11.80 -12.54
N PHE A 355 -17.02 -12.93 -13.22
CA PHE A 355 -18.19 -13.18 -14.04
C PHE A 355 -19.49 -13.09 -13.24
N ARG A 356 -19.53 -13.65 -12.02
CA ARG A 356 -20.71 -13.60 -11.15
C ARG A 356 -21.11 -12.20 -10.70
N VAL A 357 -20.20 -11.23 -10.71
CA VAL A 357 -20.47 -9.85 -10.28
C VAL A 357 -20.67 -8.91 -11.47
N PHE A 358 -19.85 -9.05 -12.50
CA PHE A 358 -19.83 -8.15 -13.65
C PHE A 358 -20.55 -8.69 -14.89
N GLY A 359 -20.95 -9.96 -14.90
CA GLY A 359 -21.69 -10.59 -15.99
C GLY A 359 -20.88 -10.85 -17.27
N LYS A 360 -19.57 -10.59 -17.25
CA LYS A 360 -18.61 -10.82 -18.34
C LYS A 360 -17.28 -11.29 -17.77
N THR A 361 -16.43 -11.88 -18.59
CA THR A 361 -15.07 -12.25 -18.17
C THR A 361 -14.17 -11.01 -18.07
N PRO A 362 -13.04 -11.09 -17.34
CA PRO A 362 -12.07 -9.99 -17.31
C PRO A 362 -11.59 -9.58 -18.71
N GLU A 363 -11.41 -10.54 -19.61
CA GLU A 363 -10.90 -10.31 -20.98
C GLU A 363 -11.91 -9.57 -21.84
N GLU A 364 -13.20 -9.87 -21.66
CA GLU A 364 -14.30 -9.13 -22.30
C GLU A 364 -14.40 -7.69 -21.80
N PHE A 365 -13.84 -7.40 -20.61
CA PHE A 365 -13.65 -6.05 -20.08
C PHE A 365 -12.34 -5.39 -20.53
N GLY A 366 -11.52 -6.07 -21.35
CA GLY A 366 -10.20 -5.60 -21.74
C GLY A 366 -9.15 -5.73 -20.63
N LEU A 367 -9.47 -6.42 -19.53
CA LEU A 367 -8.51 -6.79 -18.51
C LEU A 367 -7.79 -8.06 -18.97
N THR A 368 -6.47 -7.99 -19.11
CA THR A 368 -5.73 -9.21 -19.42
C THR A 368 -5.82 -10.15 -18.24
N SER A 369 -6.27 -11.37 -18.54
CA SER A 369 -6.37 -12.51 -17.62
C SER A 369 -5.10 -12.95 -16.94
N ASN A 370 -3.99 -12.41 -17.40
CA ASN A 370 -2.69 -12.65 -16.81
C ASN A 370 -2.65 -11.78 -15.56
N ALA A 371 -2.20 -12.35 -14.44
CA ALA A 371 -1.33 -11.59 -13.53
C ALA A 371 -0.57 -10.57 -14.38
N PRO A 372 -0.74 -9.26 -14.14
CA PRO A 372 -0.44 -8.20 -15.09
C PRO A 372 0.89 -8.54 -15.69
N THR A 373 0.88 -8.75 -17.01
CA THR A 373 2.03 -9.23 -17.76
C THR A 373 3.25 -8.56 -17.15
N VAL A 374 4.10 -9.34 -16.46
CA VAL A 374 5.45 -8.92 -16.08
C VAL A 374 5.89 -8.16 -17.30
N THR A 375 6.14 -6.85 -17.15
CA THR A 375 6.52 -5.98 -18.26
C THR A 375 7.48 -6.83 -19.07
N ARG A 376 7.04 -7.27 -20.28
CA ARG A 376 7.72 -8.32 -21.04
C ARG A 376 9.20 -8.04 -20.90
N GLU A 377 9.99 -9.02 -20.46
CA GLU A 377 11.45 -8.87 -20.36
C GLU A 377 11.88 -7.94 -21.49
N PRO A 378 12.42 -6.75 -21.19
CA PRO A 378 12.89 -5.90 -22.27
C PRO A 378 13.82 -6.79 -23.07
N LYS A 379 13.62 -6.92 -24.39
CA LYS A 379 14.41 -7.81 -25.24
C LYS A 379 15.93 -7.57 -25.08
N GLU A 380 16.31 -6.45 -24.50
CA GLU A 380 17.65 -6.07 -24.04
C GLU A 380 18.22 -6.93 -22.90
N PHE A 381 17.41 -7.74 -22.20
CA PHE A 381 17.83 -8.62 -21.11
C PHE A 381 17.62 -10.12 -21.41
N ILE A 382 17.04 -10.46 -22.56
CA ILE A 382 16.99 -11.85 -23.03
C ILE A 382 18.40 -12.21 -23.51
N VAL A 383 19.09 -12.99 -22.69
CA VAL A 383 20.37 -13.61 -23.02
C VAL A 383 20.17 -14.46 -24.27
N LYS A 384 20.87 -14.14 -25.37
CA LYS A 384 21.08 -15.14 -26.44
C LYS A 384 21.79 -16.30 -25.78
N ASN A 385 21.16 -17.48 -25.77
CA ASN A 385 21.77 -18.71 -25.27
C ASN A 385 23.24 -18.79 -25.75
N PRO A 386 24.19 -19.12 -24.86
CA PRO A 386 25.55 -19.39 -25.30
C PRO A 386 25.52 -20.53 -26.33
N PRO A 387 26.41 -20.50 -27.33
CA PRO A 387 26.46 -21.56 -28.35
C PRO A 387 26.63 -22.90 -27.63
N THR A 388 25.74 -23.84 -27.96
CA THR A 388 25.84 -25.25 -27.60
C THR A 388 27.23 -25.73 -27.98
N VAL A 389 28.07 -26.01 -26.97
CA VAL A 389 29.31 -26.74 -27.15
C VAL A 389 28.91 -28.18 -27.49
N THR A 390 28.93 -28.53 -28.77
CA THR A 390 28.98 -29.92 -29.20
C THR A 390 30.28 -30.53 -28.67
N PRO A 391 30.24 -31.62 -27.90
CA PRO A 391 31.46 -32.31 -27.51
C PRO A 391 32.12 -32.90 -28.76
N GLU A 392 33.40 -32.58 -28.96
CA GLU A 392 34.23 -33.26 -29.95
C GLU A 392 34.31 -34.75 -29.62
N PRO A 393 34.23 -35.65 -30.61
CA PRO A 393 34.37 -37.08 -30.37
C PRO A 393 35.80 -37.40 -29.93
N GLU A 394 35.92 -38.14 -28.83
CA GLU A 394 37.16 -38.74 -28.34
C GLU A 394 37.88 -39.45 -29.49
N LYS A 395 39.08 -38.97 -29.82
CA LYS A 395 40.03 -39.76 -30.61
C LYS A 395 40.63 -40.81 -29.69
N ILE A 396 40.17 -42.04 -29.88
CA ILE A 396 40.92 -43.25 -29.51
C ILE A 396 42.20 -43.23 -30.35
N ILE A 397 43.36 -43.16 -29.70
CA ILE A 397 44.62 -43.91 -29.93
C ILE A 397 45.49 -43.71 -28.69
#